data_AF-M0MZU5-F1
#
_entry.id   AF-M0MZU5-F1
#
_cell.length_a   1.000
_cell.length_b   1.000
_cell.length_c   1.000
_cell.angle_alpha   90.00
_cell.angle_beta   90.00
_cell.angle_gamma   90.00
#
_symmetry.space_group_name_H-M   'P 1'
#
loop_
_entity.id
_entity.type
_entity.pdbx_description
1 polymer ?
#
loop_
_entity_poly.entity_id
_entity_poly.type
_entity_poly.pdbx_seq_one_letter_code
_entity_poly.pdbx_strand_id
1 'polypeptide(L)'
;MSTSSQTLQEEASIHEFFNLVATETLALFDHLEFEFLTEYEVFAPARRGRTRDHEPPELFRGFLHCYYKNVYGTRPVTRELRNDLVWLGCGFDRPPSRDAVDRFLTDLGHVVEDVFTRLVEQAAVRGLLDMTFRIDSTDVKALPWNDDASWNYDPTAEEFYYGFGCTVVTTGSKIPIAAEFTDAKRAKQETAMRVTCDALAVKQPIWMLGDGAYDLLDWHDRLLEAGVVPIAPYNPRNTNDPLDIEYRVEDRIDKYSDDVQLKQSILDETYDRRSQAERTIGACADCGLGTLRARGRVHARTQCYLALCLRLVVAITNYERGDNPGSTVITV
;
A
#
# COMPACT_ATOMS: atom_id res chain seq x y z
N MET A 1 11.78 43.28 36.62
CA MET A 1 11.53 42.82 35.24
C MET A 1 12.74 42.03 34.79
N SER A 2 12.65 40.70 34.77
CA SER A 2 13.70 39.81 34.22
C SER A 2 13.12 38.44 33.92
N THR A 3 12.04 38.41 33.14
CA THR A 3 11.32 37.19 32.74
C THR A 3 11.38 36.92 31.24
N SER A 4 12.00 37.80 30.45
CA SER A 4 12.02 37.67 28.98
C SER A 4 13.22 36.89 28.43
N SER A 5 14.35 36.84 29.14
CA SER A 5 15.57 36.19 28.63
C SER A 5 15.63 34.68 28.88
N GLN A 6 14.94 34.17 29.91
CA GLN A 6 14.87 32.73 30.20
C GLN A 6 13.95 32.01 29.20
N THR A 7 12.80 32.61 28.88
CA THR A 7 11.83 32.05 27.93
C THR A 7 12.41 31.91 26.52
N LEU A 8 13.21 32.88 26.07
CA LEU A 8 13.88 32.85 24.77
C LEU A 8 15.03 31.82 24.69
N GLN A 9 15.71 31.53 25.82
CA GLN A 9 16.76 30.50 25.87
C GLN A 9 16.18 29.08 25.89
N GLU A 10 15.05 28.88 26.58
CA GLU A 10 14.32 27.61 26.58
C GLU A 10 13.72 27.33 25.20
N GLU A 11 13.10 28.33 24.54
CA GLU A 11 12.57 28.17 23.17
C GLU A 11 13.67 27.85 22.16
N ALA A 12 14.83 28.52 22.24
CA ALA A 12 15.96 28.24 21.35
C ALA A 12 16.54 26.83 21.56
N SER A 13 16.70 26.36 22.80
CA SER A 13 17.22 25.01 23.06
C SER A 13 16.22 23.91 22.72
N ILE A 14 14.92 24.20 22.83
CA ILE A 14 13.85 23.30 22.40
C ILE A 14 13.85 23.20 20.87
N HIS A 15 13.98 24.32 20.15
CA HIS A 15 14.06 24.30 18.69
C HIS A 15 15.33 23.62 18.17
N GLU A 16 16.46 23.82 18.85
CA GLU A 16 17.73 23.14 18.55
C GLU A 16 17.66 21.64 18.88
N PHE A 17 16.96 21.26 19.95
CA PHE A 17 16.66 19.87 20.28
C PHE A 17 15.74 19.24 19.24
N PHE A 18 14.67 19.91 18.79
CA PHE A 18 13.81 19.41 17.70
C PHE A 18 14.54 19.33 16.36
N ASN A 19 15.44 20.24 16.06
CA ASN A 19 16.32 20.16 14.88
C ASN A 19 17.36 19.02 15.02
N LEU A 20 17.85 18.75 16.23
CA LEU A 20 18.75 17.63 16.52
C LEU A 20 18.01 16.27 16.53
N VAL A 21 16.72 16.29 16.88
CA VAL A 21 15.80 15.15 16.99
C VAL A 21 14.91 15.04 15.74
N ALA A 22 15.14 15.85 14.71
CA ALA A 22 14.59 15.70 13.36
C ALA A 22 15.14 14.40 12.76
N THR A 23 14.64 13.30 13.30
CA THR A 23 14.91 11.93 12.88
C THR A 23 14.03 11.65 11.68
N GLU A 24 14.44 10.68 10.86
CA GLU A 24 13.60 10.14 9.79
C GLU A 24 12.19 9.77 10.28
N THR A 25 12.01 9.49 11.58
CA THR A 25 10.72 9.25 12.23
C THR A 25 9.78 10.45 12.17
N LEU A 26 10.22 11.63 12.58
CA LEU A 26 9.37 12.83 12.55
C LEU A 26 9.03 13.20 11.11
N ALA A 27 10.06 13.14 10.26
CA ALA A 27 9.95 13.40 8.84
C ALA A 27 8.83 12.59 8.16
N LEU A 28 8.67 11.31 8.53
CA LEU A 28 7.62 10.43 8.00
C LEU A 28 6.20 10.94 8.27
N PHE A 29 5.97 11.76 9.30
CA PHE A 29 4.63 12.05 9.80
C PHE A 29 4.23 13.52 9.68
N ASP A 30 5.17 14.43 9.41
CA ASP A 30 4.96 15.89 9.37
C ASP A 30 3.82 16.34 8.44
N HIS A 31 3.57 15.59 7.36
CA HIS A 31 2.63 15.99 6.30
C HIS A 31 1.40 15.07 6.18
N LEU A 32 1.16 14.20 7.16
CA LEU A 32 0.11 13.18 7.10
C LEU A 32 -0.88 13.30 8.26
N GLU A 33 -2.15 13.07 7.95
CA GLU A 33 -3.20 13.01 8.95
C GLU A 33 -3.42 11.57 9.38
N PHE A 34 -3.29 11.30 10.67
CA PHE A 34 -3.56 9.98 11.25
C PHE A 34 -4.75 9.97 12.22
N GLU A 35 -5.33 11.14 12.53
CA GLU A 35 -6.41 11.26 13.52
C GLU A 35 -7.71 10.55 13.09
N PHE A 36 -7.88 10.29 11.79
CA PHE A 36 -8.99 9.47 11.28
C PHE A 36 -9.00 8.06 11.92
N LEU A 37 -7.88 7.58 12.45
CA LEU A 37 -7.83 6.31 13.18
C LEU A 37 -8.71 6.31 14.44
N THR A 38 -8.99 7.48 15.02
CA THR A 38 -9.87 7.59 16.20
C THR A 38 -11.36 7.37 15.87
N GLU A 39 -11.72 7.40 14.58
CA GLU A 39 -13.09 7.21 14.11
C GLU A 39 -13.54 5.74 14.12
N TYR A 40 -12.61 4.78 14.12
CA TYR A 40 -12.96 3.37 14.09
C TYR A 40 -13.33 2.83 15.48
N GLU A 41 -14.53 2.26 15.58
CA GLU A 41 -15.04 1.67 16.82
C GLU A 41 -14.14 0.57 17.41
N VAL A 42 -13.39 -0.15 16.57
CA VAL A 42 -12.46 -1.20 17.03
C VAL A 42 -11.40 -0.64 17.98
N PHE A 43 -11.04 0.64 17.83
CA PHE A 43 -10.07 1.30 18.70
C PHE A 43 -10.71 2.00 19.90
N ALA A 44 -12.04 2.06 20.00
CA ALA A 44 -12.71 2.65 21.13
C ALA A 44 -12.38 1.89 22.44
N PRO A 45 -12.39 2.57 23.60
CA PRO A 45 -12.27 1.91 24.90
C PRO A 45 -13.42 0.91 25.11
N ALA A 46 -13.10 -0.31 25.51
CA ALA A 46 -14.13 -1.29 25.84
C ALA A 46 -14.88 -0.90 27.12
N ARG A 47 -16.22 -0.95 27.10
CA ARG A 47 -17.09 -0.58 28.25
C ARG A 47 -16.75 -1.28 29.59
N ARG A 48 -16.11 -2.45 29.53
CA ARG A 48 -15.68 -3.24 30.71
C ARG A 48 -14.20 -3.61 30.65
N GLY A 49 -13.45 -3.04 29.71
CA GLY A 49 -12.03 -3.33 29.54
C GLY A 49 -11.15 -2.32 30.25
N ARG A 50 -9.85 -2.63 30.29
CA ARG A 50 -8.82 -1.69 30.73
C ARG A 50 -8.79 -0.50 29.78
N THR A 51 -8.67 0.71 30.32
CA THR A 51 -8.46 1.93 29.54
C THR A 51 -7.24 1.74 28.62
N ARG A 52 -7.37 2.17 27.37
CA ARG A 52 -6.24 2.19 26.44
C ARG A 52 -5.29 3.30 26.90
N ASP A 53 -4.01 2.96 27.01
CA ASP A 53 -2.98 3.85 27.53
C ASP A 53 -2.33 4.72 26.44
N HIS A 54 -2.65 4.45 25.17
CA HIS A 54 -2.07 5.06 23.97
C HIS A 54 -3.14 5.23 22.90
N GLU A 55 -3.02 6.32 22.15
CA GLU A 55 -3.96 6.62 21.07
C GLU A 55 -3.59 5.84 19.78
N PRO A 56 -4.58 5.47 18.95
CA PRO A 56 -4.34 4.72 17.72
C PRO A 56 -3.34 5.37 16.74
N PRO A 57 -3.35 6.71 16.53
CA PRO A 57 -2.35 7.38 15.68
C PRO A 57 -0.91 7.16 16.15
N GLU A 58 -0.65 7.21 17.46
CA GLU A 58 0.70 7.01 18.03
C GLU A 58 1.21 5.60 17.72
N LEU A 59 0.36 4.60 17.94
CA LEU A 59 0.67 3.20 17.67
C LEU A 59 0.91 2.95 16.19
N PHE A 60 0.07 3.53 15.31
CA PHE A 60 0.25 3.40 13.88
C PHE A 60 1.55 4.03 13.39
N ARG A 61 1.87 5.25 13.83
CA ARG A 61 3.17 5.90 13.58
C ARG A 61 4.33 5.02 14.05
N GLY A 62 4.22 4.43 15.24
CA GLY A 62 5.20 3.48 15.76
C GLY A 62 5.44 2.28 14.85
N PHE A 63 4.37 1.67 14.32
CA PHE A 63 4.50 0.56 13.36
C PHE A 63 5.14 1.00 12.04
N LEU A 64 4.72 2.13 11.48
CA LEU A 64 5.27 2.68 10.24
C LEU A 64 6.77 2.98 10.37
N HIS A 65 7.18 3.61 11.48
CA HIS A 65 8.60 3.83 11.79
C HIS A 65 9.37 2.50 11.84
N CYS A 66 8.86 1.51 12.58
CA CYS A 66 9.53 0.22 12.69
C CYS A 66 9.67 -0.46 11.32
N TYR A 67 8.64 -0.43 10.48
CA TYR A 67 8.70 -0.98 9.12
C TYR A 67 9.74 -0.26 8.27
N TYR A 68 9.79 1.07 8.35
CA TYR A 68 10.79 1.88 7.65
C TYR A 68 12.22 1.52 8.08
N LYS A 69 12.41 1.14 9.35
CA LYS A 69 13.69 0.65 9.90
C LYS A 69 13.91 -0.85 9.75
N ASN A 70 13.08 -1.55 8.97
CA ASN A 70 13.14 -3.00 8.79
C ASN A 70 13.01 -3.82 10.10
N VAL A 71 12.25 -3.28 11.06
CA VAL A 71 11.94 -3.90 12.36
C VAL A 71 10.54 -4.50 12.31
N TYR A 72 10.48 -5.84 12.24
CA TYR A 72 9.23 -6.58 12.08
C TYR A 72 8.89 -7.45 13.29
N GLY A 73 7.59 -7.58 13.56
CA GLY A 73 7.05 -8.45 14.61
C GLY A 73 6.91 -7.76 15.98
N THR A 74 6.00 -8.27 16.81
CA THR A 74 5.55 -7.57 18.02
C THR A 74 6.67 -7.34 19.04
N ARG A 75 7.55 -8.33 19.25
CA ARG A 75 8.68 -8.20 20.20
C ARG A 75 9.74 -7.20 19.72
N PRO A 76 10.27 -7.28 18.48
CA PRO A 76 11.19 -6.26 17.96
C PRO A 76 10.58 -4.85 17.96
N VAL A 77 9.33 -4.69 17.51
CA VAL A 77 8.62 -3.41 17.52
C VAL A 77 8.55 -2.84 18.94
N THR A 78 8.12 -3.64 19.92
CA THR A 78 8.07 -3.19 21.33
C THR A 78 9.43 -2.76 21.85
N ARG A 79 10.52 -3.42 21.42
CA ARG A 79 11.89 -3.08 21.84
C ARG A 79 12.33 -1.76 21.21
N GLU A 80 12.02 -1.54 19.93
CA GLU A 80 12.36 -0.31 19.21
C GLU A 80 11.63 0.89 19.81
N LEU A 81 10.34 0.74 20.11
CA LEU A 81 9.52 1.78 20.73
C LEU A 81 9.87 2.07 22.20
N ARG A 82 10.92 1.46 22.75
CA ARG A 82 11.52 1.86 24.04
C ARG A 82 12.64 2.89 23.89
N ASN A 83 13.07 3.19 22.67
CA ASN A 83 14.03 4.25 22.42
C ASN A 83 13.35 5.61 22.61
N ASP A 84 13.94 6.46 23.45
CA ASP A 84 13.37 7.75 23.83
C ASP A 84 13.07 8.66 22.64
N LEU A 85 13.97 8.71 21.66
CA LEU A 85 13.76 9.54 20.47
C LEU A 85 12.65 8.99 19.57
N VAL A 86 12.47 7.66 19.55
CA VAL A 86 11.49 7.00 18.68
C VAL A 86 10.08 7.17 19.23
N TRP A 87 9.85 6.88 20.52
CA TRP A 87 8.50 6.98 21.06
C TRP A 87 8.05 8.45 21.17
N LEU A 88 8.96 9.38 21.50
CA LEU A 88 8.66 10.81 21.42
C LEU A 88 8.31 11.23 19.99
N GLY A 89 9.08 10.77 18.99
CA GLY A 89 8.82 11.07 17.58
C GLY A 89 7.51 10.48 17.03
N CYS A 90 6.98 9.43 17.65
CA CYS A 90 5.67 8.87 17.31
C CYS A 90 4.52 9.53 18.07
N GLY A 91 4.82 10.44 19.01
CA GLY A 91 3.84 11.20 19.80
C GLY A 91 3.33 10.47 21.05
N PHE A 92 4.00 9.41 21.52
CA PHE A 92 3.61 8.78 22.77
C PHE A 92 4.00 9.67 23.98
N ASP A 93 3.27 9.58 25.09
CA ASP A 93 3.69 10.16 26.38
C ASP A 93 4.69 9.25 27.14
N ARG A 94 4.70 7.95 26.80
CA ARG A 94 5.57 6.92 27.38
C ARG A 94 5.66 5.72 26.45
N PRO A 95 6.72 4.91 26.50
CA PRO A 95 6.87 3.77 25.58
C PRO A 95 5.74 2.73 25.76
N PRO A 96 5.18 2.20 24.66
CA PRO A 96 4.09 1.25 24.72
C PRO A 96 4.54 -0.12 25.26
N SER A 97 3.63 -0.79 25.96
CA SER A 97 3.82 -2.17 26.39
C SER A 97 3.65 -3.14 25.21
N ARG A 98 4.20 -4.36 25.35
CA ARG A 98 4.01 -5.42 24.34
C ARG A 98 2.52 -5.72 24.10
N ASP A 99 1.73 -5.73 25.16
CA ASP A 99 0.29 -6.03 25.07
C ASP A 99 -0.48 -4.92 24.35
N ALA A 100 -0.03 -3.66 24.45
CA ALA A 100 -0.60 -2.56 23.69
C ALA A 100 -0.30 -2.70 22.20
N VAL A 101 0.95 -3.02 21.84
CA VAL A 101 1.38 -3.28 20.47
C VAL A 101 0.61 -4.45 19.85
N ASP A 102 0.48 -5.56 20.58
CA ASP A 102 -0.20 -6.78 20.11
C ASP A 102 -1.71 -6.57 19.92
N ARG A 103 -2.36 -5.90 20.89
CA ARG A 103 -3.78 -5.54 20.80
C ARG A 103 -4.05 -4.60 19.62
N PHE A 104 -3.23 -3.58 19.45
CA PHE A 104 -3.36 -2.66 18.32
C PHE A 104 -3.24 -3.38 16.98
N LEU A 105 -2.27 -4.28 16.82
CA LEU A 105 -2.11 -5.03 15.58
C LEU A 105 -3.33 -5.92 15.29
N THR A 106 -3.92 -6.51 16.33
CA THR A 106 -5.16 -7.30 16.22
C THR A 106 -6.32 -6.41 15.78
N ASP A 107 -6.53 -5.28 16.45
CA ASP A 107 -7.60 -4.33 16.15
C ASP A 107 -7.46 -3.74 14.73
N LEU A 108 -6.24 -3.34 14.37
CA LEU A 108 -5.90 -2.84 13.04
C LEU A 108 -6.24 -3.87 11.97
N GLY A 109 -6.02 -5.16 12.25
CA GLY A 109 -6.37 -6.23 11.32
C GLY A 109 -7.84 -6.25 10.90
N HIS A 110 -8.75 -5.64 11.65
CA HIS A 110 -10.17 -5.49 11.28
C HIS A 110 -10.43 -4.35 10.29
N VAL A 111 -9.58 -3.31 10.27
CA VAL A 111 -9.81 -2.05 9.54
C VAL A 111 -8.65 -1.65 8.62
N VAL A 112 -7.62 -2.48 8.49
CA VAL A 112 -6.37 -2.12 7.80
C VAL A 112 -6.55 -1.75 6.32
N GLU A 113 -7.54 -2.36 5.65
CA GLU A 113 -7.85 -2.06 4.25
C GLU A 113 -8.46 -0.65 4.12
N ASP A 114 -9.37 -0.28 5.03
CA ASP A 114 -9.94 1.07 5.10
C ASP A 114 -8.87 2.10 5.46
N VAL A 115 -7.99 1.78 6.41
CA VAL A 115 -6.84 2.64 6.77
C VAL A 115 -5.93 2.89 5.57
N PHE A 116 -5.65 1.85 4.78
CA PHE A 116 -4.91 1.99 3.53
C PHE A 116 -5.65 2.91 2.55
N THR A 117 -6.95 2.72 2.35
CA THR A 117 -7.79 3.58 1.50
C THR A 117 -7.75 5.05 1.93
N ARG A 118 -7.83 5.35 3.24
CA ARG A 118 -7.72 6.72 3.76
C ARG A 118 -6.36 7.37 3.46
N LEU A 119 -5.28 6.60 3.42
CA LEU A 119 -3.96 7.11 2.99
C LEU A 119 -3.87 7.30 1.47
N VAL A 120 -4.53 6.43 0.69
CA VAL A 120 -4.64 6.60 -0.77
C VAL A 120 -5.40 7.88 -1.10
N GLU A 121 -6.49 8.17 -0.40
CA GLU A 121 -7.24 9.43 -0.54
C GLU A 121 -6.35 10.65 -0.26
N GLN A 122 -5.51 10.59 0.77
CA GLN A 122 -4.53 11.65 1.06
C GLN A 122 -3.53 11.82 -0.10
N ALA A 123 -3.07 10.74 -0.73
CA ALA A 123 -2.23 10.83 -1.94
C ALA A 123 -3.01 11.42 -3.13
N ALA A 124 -4.28 11.06 -3.30
CA ALA A 124 -5.14 11.53 -4.37
C ALA A 124 -5.39 13.04 -4.30
N VAL A 125 -5.67 13.58 -3.11
CA VAL A 125 -5.86 15.02 -2.88
C VAL A 125 -4.62 15.83 -3.24
N ARG A 126 -3.42 15.23 -3.13
CA ARG A 126 -2.13 15.83 -3.52
C ARG A 126 -1.83 15.71 -5.02
N GLY A 127 -2.72 15.11 -5.80
CA GLY A 127 -2.53 14.93 -7.24
C GLY A 127 -1.46 13.89 -7.59
N LEU A 128 -1.13 12.97 -6.68
CA LEU A 128 -0.08 11.97 -6.89
C LEU A 128 -0.49 10.81 -7.82
N LEU A 129 -1.78 10.66 -8.11
CA LEU A 129 -2.29 9.59 -8.98
C LEU A 129 -2.30 10.08 -10.44
N ASP A 130 -1.69 9.34 -11.35
CA ASP A 130 -1.65 9.65 -12.78
C ASP A 130 -2.96 9.20 -13.50
N MET A 131 -2.94 9.11 -14.83
CA MET A 131 -4.07 8.66 -15.66
C MET A 131 -3.90 7.24 -16.21
N THR A 132 -2.90 6.49 -15.74
CA THR A 132 -2.60 5.13 -16.19
C THR A 132 -2.42 4.24 -14.98
N PHE A 133 -3.40 3.37 -14.74
CA PHE A 133 -3.31 2.39 -13.67
C PHE A 133 -2.77 1.07 -14.19
N ARG A 134 -2.16 0.30 -13.30
CA ARG A 134 -1.56 -1.01 -13.62
C ARG A 134 -1.95 -2.00 -12.55
N ILE A 135 -2.53 -3.12 -12.95
CA ILE A 135 -2.86 -4.23 -12.06
C ILE A 135 -1.79 -5.31 -12.20
N ASP A 136 -1.29 -5.80 -11.07
CA ASP A 136 -0.35 -6.90 -11.03
C ASP A 136 -0.49 -7.70 -9.74
N SER A 137 -0.03 -8.95 -9.74
CA SER A 137 -0.05 -9.81 -8.55
C SER A 137 1.34 -10.28 -8.17
N THR A 138 1.65 -10.20 -6.87
CA THR A 138 2.94 -10.60 -6.30
C THR A 138 2.78 -11.72 -5.28
N ASP A 139 3.82 -12.53 -5.13
CA ASP A 139 3.94 -13.55 -4.10
C ASP A 139 4.27 -12.92 -2.74
N VAL A 140 3.63 -13.42 -1.71
CA VAL A 140 3.90 -13.01 -0.33
C VAL A 140 4.36 -14.24 0.44
N LYS A 141 5.69 -14.41 0.54
CA LYS A 141 6.30 -15.57 1.18
C LYS A 141 6.03 -15.58 2.68
N ALA A 142 5.48 -16.68 3.17
CA ALA A 142 5.19 -16.87 4.58
C ALA A 142 6.29 -17.70 5.25
N LEU A 143 6.32 -17.65 6.58
CA LEU A 143 7.19 -18.51 7.37
C LEU A 143 6.64 -19.95 7.38
N PRO A 144 7.50 -20.98 7.45
CA PRO A 144 7.08 -22.38 7.36
C PRO A 144 6.05 -22.84 8.42
N TRP A 145 5.94 -22.13 9.55
CA TRP A 145 5.00 -22.42 10.63
C TRP A 145 3.72 -21.59 10.58
N ASN A 146 3.46 -20.87 9.48
CA ASN A 146 2.17 -20.24 9.27
C ASN A 146 1.20 -21.27 8.72
N ASP A 147 0.35 -21.83 9.57
CA ASP A 147 -0.55 -22.94 9.23
C ASP A 147 -1.65 -22.57 8.22
N ASP A 148 -1.89 -21.27 8.00
CA ASP A 148 -2.88 -20.77 7.04
C ASP A 148 -2.29 -20.53 5.64
N ALA A 149 -0.96 -20.57 5.49
CA ALA A 149 -0.30 -20.42 4.20
C ALA A 149 -0.32 -21.74 3.42
N SER A 150 -0.24 -21.65 2.09
CA SER A 150 -0.27 -22.82 1.21
C SER A 150 0.97 -22.89 0.32
N TRP A 151 1.26 -24.09 -0.17
CA TRP A 151 2.24 -24.27 -1.24
C TRP A 151 1.62 -23.81 -2.56
N ASN A 152 2.21 -22.77 -3.13
CA ASN A 152 1.84 -22.16 -4.37
C ASN A 152 2.94 -22.37 -5.41
N TYR A 153 2.57 -22.41 -6.69
CA TYR A 153 3.51 -22.50 -7.80
C TYR A 153 3.58 -21.15 -8.53
N ASP A 154 4.79 -20.62 -8.70
CA ASP A 154 5.04 -19.47 -9.54
C ASP A 154 5.48 -19.94 -10.93
N PRO A 155 4.62 -19.84 -11.97
CA PRO A 155 4.96 -20.26 -13.31
C PRO A 155 6.04 -19.38 -13.96
N THR A 156 6.27 -18.16 -13.45
CA THR A 156 7.31 -17.26 -13.97
C THR A 156 8.70 -17.67 -13.49
N ALA A 157 8.81 -18.07 -12.23
CA ALA A 157 10.06 -18.55 -11.64
C ALA A 157 10.26 -20.07 -11.78
N GLU A 158 9.21 -20.79 -12.20
CA GLU A 158 9.12 -22.25 -12.21
C GLU A 158 9.37 -22.90 -10.82
N GLU A 159 9.03 -22.18 -9.74
CA GLU A 159 9.33 -22.56 -8.35
C GLU A 159 8.09 -22.64 -7.46
N PHE A 160 8.15 -23.48 -6.43
CA PHE A 160 7.15 -23.51 -5.37
C PHE A 160 7.54 -22.55 -4.24
N TYR A 161 6.55 -21.81 -3.74
CA TYR A 161 6.70 -20.99 -2.54
C TYR A 161 5.61 -21.31 -1.53
N TYR A 162 5.96 -21.21 -0.25
CA TYR A 162 4.99 -21.31 0.84
C TYR A 162 4.54 -19.91 1.21
N GLY A 163 3.26 -19.58 1.02
CA GLY A 163 2.80 -18.22 1.22
C GLY A 163 1.40 -17.91 0.73
N PHE A 164 1.23 -16.64 0.41
CA PHE A 164 -0.02 -16.01 -0.02
C PHE A 164 0.23 -15.21 -1.30
N GLY A 165 -0.81 -14.55 -1.81
CA GLY A 165 -0.68 -13.55 -2.87
C GLY A 165 -1.14 -12.17 -2.42
N CYS A 166 -0.75 -11.17 -3.19
CA CYS A 166 -1.29 -9.82 -3.09
C CYS A 166 -1.47 -9.29 -4.51
N THR A 167 -2.71 -8.99 -4.90
CA THR A 167 -3.01 -8.28 -6.14
C THR A 167 -3.08 -6.80 -5.82
N VAL A 168 -2.38 -5.98 -6.59
CA VAL A 168 -2.26 -4.54 -6.32
C VAL A 168 -2.53 -3.78 -7.61
N VAL A 169 -3.34 -2.72 -7.52
CA VAL A 169 -3.42 -1.69 -8.56
C VAL A 169 -2.50 -0.55 -8.16
N THR A 170 -1.73 -0.07 -9.14
CA THR A 170 -0.66 0.90 -8.95
C THR A 170 -0.75 2.03 -9.98
N THR A 171 -0.14 3.17 -9.65
CA THR A 171 -0.08 4.36 -10.51
C THR A 171 1.29 5.03 -10.43
N GLY A 172 1.65 5.73 -11.51
CA GLY A 172 2.75 6.70 -11.60
C GLY A 172 3.97 6.42 -10.75
N SER A 173 4.20 7.29 -9.76
CA SER A 173 5.38 7.35 -8.89
C SER A 173 5.48 6.20 -7.89
N LYS A 174 5.28 4.96 -8.34
CA LYS A 174 5.30 3.76 -7.51
C LYS A 174 4.29 3.79 -6.37
N ILE A 175 3.05 4.19 -6.65
CA ILE A 175 2.01 4.35 -5.63
C ILE A 175 1.01 3.19 -5.72
N PRO A 176 0.82 2.39 -4.66
CA PRO A 176 -0.29 1.47 -4.57
C PRO A 176 -1.59 2.23 -4.29
N ILE A 177 -2.68 1.91 -4.98
CA ILE A 177 -3.98 2.60 -4.84
C ILE A 177 -5.12 1.69 -4.42
N ALA A 178 -5.02 0.40 -4.72
CA ALA A 178 -5.94 -0.63 -4.28
C ALA A 178 -5.16 -1.93 -4.13
N ALA A 179 -5.54 -2.78 -3.20
CA ALA A 179 -4.91 -4.07 -3.01
C ALA A 179 -5.91 -5.09 -2.49
N GLU A 180 -5.65 -6.34 -2.80
CA GLU A 180 -6.37 -7.49 -2.30
C GLU A 180 -5.37 -8.58 -1.89
N PHE A 181 -5.43 -8.98 -0.62
CA PHE A 181 -4.67 -10.10 -0.10
C PHE A 181 -5.37 -11.44 -0.39
N THR A 182 -4.70 -12.35 -1.10
CA THR A 182 -5.27 -13.60 -1.59
C THR A 182 -4.59 -14.82 -0.96
N ASP A 183 -5.12 -16.02 -1.22
CA ASP A 183 -4.45 -17.27 -0.80
C ASP A 183 -3.25 -17.63 -1.71
N ALA A 184 -3.18 -17.04 -2.91
CA ALA A 184 -2.17 -17.34 -3.91
C ALA A 184 -1.98 -16.15 -4.86
N LYS A 185 -0.78 -16.00 -5.43
CA LYS A 185 -0.44 -14.97 -6.44
C LYS A 185 -1.43 -14.93 -7.61
N ARG A 186 -2.04 -16.05 -8.00
CA ARG A 186 -2.98 -16.08 -9.12
C ARG A 186 -4.30 -15.41 -8.73
N ALA A 187 -4.48 -14.15 -9.13
CA ALA A 187 -5.75 -13.46 -9.02
C ALA A 187 -6.84 -14.24 -9.77
N LYS A 188 -7.95 -14.52 -9.09
CA LYS A 188 -9.19 -14.95 -9.75
C LYS A 188 -9.81 -13.73 -10.41
N GLN A 189 -10.68 -13.94 -11.39
CA GLN A 189 -11.44 -12.86 -12.01
C GLN A 189 -12.17 -12.00 -10.98
N GLU A 190 -12.78 -12.61 -9.96
CA GLU A 190 -13.43 -11.90 -8.85
C GLU A 190 -12.48 -10.92 -8.13
N THR A 191 -11.25 -11.37 -7.84
CA THR A 191 -10.19 -10.54 -7.24
C THR A 191 -9.80 -9.38 -8.16
N ALA A 192 -9.55 -9.67 -9.43
CA ALA A 192 -9.20 -8.64 -10.41
C ALA A 192 -10.32 -7.58 -10.52
N MET A 193 -11.58 -8.00 -10.51
CA MET A 193 -12.74 -7.11 -10.54
C MET A 193 -12.85 -6.26 -9.28
N ARG A 194 -12.70 -6.87 -8.09
CA ARG A 194 -12.81 -6.15 -6.82
C ARG A 194 -11.74 -5.07 -6.68
N VAL A 195 -10.47 -5.45 -6.80
CA VAL A 195 -9.36 -4.50 -6.67
C VAL A 195 -9.39 -3.40 -7.74
N THR A 196 -9.90 -3.70 -8.93
CA THR A 196 -10.13 -2.70 -9.98
C THR A 196 -11.24 -1.74 -9.58
N CYS A 197 -12.37 -2.22 -9.08
CA CYS A 197 -13.47 -1.36 -8.63
C CYS A 197 -13.02 -0.43 -7.49
N ASP A 198 -12.25 -0.95 -6.53
CA ASP A 198 -11.70 -0.16 -5.43
C ASP A 198 -10.78 0.96 -5.95
N ALA A 199 -9.91 0.66 -6.93
CA ALA A 199 -9.06 1.66 -7.58
C ALA A 199 -9.87 2.74 -8.31
N LEU A 200 -10.92 2.35 -9.05
CA LEU A 200 -11.78 3.28 -9.79
C LEU A 200 -12.61 4.18 -8.87
N ALA A 201 -12.95 3.70 -7.67
CA ALA A 201 -13.66 4.49 -6.66
C ALA A 201 -12.81 5.66 -6.13
N VAL A 202 -11.48 5.50 -6.10
CA VAL A 202 -10.54 6.58 -5.74
C VAL A 202 -10.41 7.59 -6.88
N LYS A 203 -10.12 7.11 -8.09
CA LYS A 203 -9.97 7.95 -9.29
C LYS A 203 -10.16 7.10 -10.55
N GLN A 204 -10.85 7.66 -11.53
CA GLN A 204 -10.98 7.03 -12.85
C GLN A 204 -9.75 7.37 -13.73
N PRO A 205 -8.93 6.39 -14.15
CA PRO A 205 -7.84 6.60 -15.10
C PRO A 205 -8.36 6.60 -16.54
N ILE A 206 -7.50 6.93 -17.51
CA ILE A 206 -7.79 6.69 -18.93
C ILE A 206 -7.46 5.24 -19.28
N TRP A 207 -6.33 4.74 -18.76
CA TRP A 207 -5.78 3.44 -19.13
C TRP A 207 -5.67 2.52 -17.91
N MET A 208 -5.97 1.24 -18.09
CA MET A 208 -5.72 0.19 -17.09
C MET A 208 -4.92 -0.94 -17.73
N LEU A 209 -3.70 -1.19 -17.23
CA LEU A 209 -2.76 -2.15 -17.83
C LEU A 209 -2.67 -3.43 -16.99
N GLY A 210 -2.73 -4.59 -17.63
CA GLY A 210 -2.51 -5.91 -17.02
C GLY A 210 -1.76 -6.85 -17.97
N ASP A 211 -1.19 -7.97 -17.49
CA ASP A 211 -0.63 -9.00 -18.39
C ASP A 211 -1.76 -9.83 -18.99
N GLY A 212 -1.39 -10.79 -19.84
CA GLY A 212 -2.33 -11.76 -20.39
C GLY A 212 -3.04 -12.63 -19.35
N ALA A 213 -2.69 -12.61 -18.06
CA ALA A 213 -3.53 -13.23 -17.03
C ALA A 213 -4.82 -12.43 -16.77
N TYR A 214 -4.83 -11.15 -17.15
CA TYR A 214 -6.00 -10.25 -17.11
C TYR A 214 -6.72 -10.16 -18.47
N ASP A 215 -6.40 -11.03 -19.44
CA ASP A 215 -7.24 -11.27 -20.63
C ASP A 215 -8.56 -11.97 -20.21
N LEU A 216 -9.41 -11.21 -19.51
CA LEU A 216 -10.67 -11.64 -18.93
C LEU A 216 -11.78 -10.75 -19.52
N LEU A 217 -12.72 -11.36 -20.25
CA LEU A 217 -13.75 -10.62 -20.97
C LEU A 217 -14.56 -9.68 -20.06
N ASP A 218 -15.05 -10.18 -18.93
CA ASP A 218 -15.86 -9.38 -18.01
C ASP A 218 -15.07 -8.22 -17.38
N TRP A 219 -13.75 -8.38 -17.20
CA TRP A 219 -12.88 -7.31 -16.70
C TRP A 219 -12.70 -6.21 -17.75
N HIS A 220 -12.48 -6.59 -19.01
CA HIS A 220 -12.43 -5.64 -20.12
C HIS A 220 -13.75 -4.89 -20.28
N ASP A 221 -14.86 -5.63 -20.27
CA ASP A 221 -16.21 -5.08 -20.43
C ASP A 221 -16.52 -4.06 -19.33
N ARG A 222 -16.26 -4.41 -18.07
CA ARG A 222 -16.49 -3.51 -16.94
C ARG A 222 -15.68 -2.22 -17.00
N LEU A 223 -14.43 -2.29 -17.47
CA LEU A 223 -13.58 -1.12 -17.65
C LEU A 223 -14.07 -0.21 -18.77
N LEU A 224 -14.44 -0.80 -19.92
CA LEU A 224 -14.98 -0.05 -21.06
C LEU A 224 -16.33 0.62 -20.72
N GLU A 225 -17.21 -0.07 -19.98
CA GLU A 225 -18.44 0.53 -19.44
C GLU A 225 -18.16 1.71 -18.52
N ALA A 226 -17.06 1.64 -17.76
CA ALA A 226 -16.61 2.74 -16.92
C ALA A 226 -15.90 3.84 -17.71
N GLY A 227 -15.71 3.72 -19.03
CA GLY A 227 -14.97 4.68 -19.84
C GLY A 227 -13.45 4.62 -19.64
N VAL A 228 -12.92 3.48 -19.20
CA VAL A 228 -11.50 3.19 -19.03
C VAL A 228 -11.07 2.21 -20.11
N VAL A 229 -9.93 2.45 -20.74
CA VAL A 229 -9.40 1.57 -21.78
C VAL A 229 -8.50 0.50 -21.16
N PRO A 230 -8.92 -0.78 -21.10
CA PRO A 230 -8.08 -1.87 -20.64
C PRO A 230 -7.03 -2.23 -21.70
N ILE A 231 -5.79 -2.46 -21.29
CA ILE A 231 -4.75 -3.01 -22.17
C ILE A 231 -4.16 -4.25 -21.49
N ALA A 232 -4.51 -5.41 -22.03
CA ALA A 232 -3.95 -6.70 -21.65
C ALA A 232 -3.67 -7.52 -22.93
N PRO A 233 -2.49 -8.15 -23.05
CA PRO A 233 -2.18 -9.01 -24.18
C PRO A 233 -3.21 -10.11 -24.36
N TYR A 234 -3.66 -10.31 -25.59
CA TYR A 234 -4.60 -11.34 -25.95
C TYR A 234 -3.96 -12.73 -25.77
N ASN A 235 -4.70 -13.64 -25.13
CA ASN A 235 -4.28 -15.02 -24.97
C ASN A 235 -5.06 -15.92 -25.95
N PRO A 236 -4.46 -16.30 -27.11
CA PRO A 236 -5.15 -17.08 -28.14
C PRO A 236 -5.52 -18.49 -27.69
N ARG A 237 -4.93 -19.00 -26.60
CA ARG A 237 -5.23 -20.34 -26.05
C ARG A 237 -6.62 -20.43 -25.42
N ASN A 238 -7.29 -19.30 -25.23
CA ASN A 238 -8.63 -19.25 -24.63
C ASN A 238 -9.76 -19.52 -25.63
N THR A 239 -9.47 -19.71 -26.93
CA THR A 239 -10.46 -19.97 -27.98
C THR A 239 -9.95 -20.98 -29.02
N ASN A 240 -10.88 -21.68 -29.67
CA ASN A 240 -10.58 -22.58 -30.79
C ASN A 240 -10.43 -21.83 -32.12
N ASP A 241 -10.88 -20.57 -32.17
CA ASP A 241 -10.80 -19.68 -33.34
C ASP A 241 -10.13 -18.37 -32.90
N PRO A 242 -8.78 -18.29 -33.00
CA PRO A 242 -8.04 -17.15 -32.49
C PRO A 242 -8.18 -15.94 -33.41
N LEU A 243 -8.41 -14.78 -32.79
CA LEU A 243 -8.44 -13.48 -33.46
C LEU A 243 -7.03 -13.01 -33.84
N ASP A 244 -6.92 -12.24 -34.92
CA ASP A 244 -5.69 -11.55 -35.34
C ASP A 244 -5.61 -10.17 -34.65
N ILE A 245 -5.38 -10.20 -33.34
CA ILE A 245 -5.25 -9.02 -32.46
C ILE A 245 -4.10 -9.23 -31.48
N GLU A 246 -3.51 -8.14 -30.98
CA GLU A 246 -2.44 -8.20 -29.97
C GLU A 246 -3.00 -7.98 -28.56
N TYR A 247 -3.95 -7.06 -28.42
CA TYR A 247 -4.61 -6.75 -27.16
C TYR A 247 -6.10 -7.06 -27.25
N ARG A 248 -6.65 -7.61 -26.18
CA ARG A 248 -8.09 -7.96 -26.13
C ARG A 248 -9.01 -6.78 -26.43
N VAL A 249 -8.60 -5.57 -26.08
CA VAL A 249 -9.42 -4.36 -26.27
C VAL A 249 -9.71 -4.04 -27.74
N GLU A 250 -8.86 -4.49 -28.68
CA GLU A 250 -9.08 -4.31 -30.12
C GLU A 250 -10.38 -4.98 -30.59
N ASP A 251 -10.71 -6.16 -30.04
CA ASP A 251 -11.99 -6.85 -30.29
C ASP A 251 -13.15 -6.26 -29.49
N ARG A 252 -12.88 -5.78 -28.26
CA ARG A 252 -13.95 -5.36 -27.35
C ARG A 252 -14.46 -3.95 -27.62
N ILE A 253 -13.61 -3.04 -28.08
CA ILE A 253 -13.93 -1.62 -28.19
C ILE A 253 -15.13 -1.35 -29.10
N ASP A 254 -15.26 -2.11 -30.20
CA ASP A 254 -16.36 -1.99 -31.17
C ASP A 254 -17.74 -2.23 -30.56
N LYS A 255 -17.82 -2.95 -29.44
CA LYS A 255 -19.10 -3.17 -28.72
C LYS A 255 -19.55 -1.97 -27.91
N TYR A 256 -18.62 -1.08 -27.56
CA TYR A 256 -18.86 0.06 -26.67
C TYR A 256 -18.77 1.39 -27.40
N SER A 257 -18.13 1.43 -28.56
CA SER A 257 -17.97 2.66 -29.34
C SER A 257 -17.73 2.37 -30.81
N ASP A 258 -18.62 2.87 -31.67
CA ASP A 258 -18.43 2.86 -33.13
C ASP A 258 -17.43 3.93 -33.62
N ASP A 259 -17.13 4.94 -32.77
CA ASP A 259 -16.35 6.12 -33.14
C ASP A 259 -14.89 6.11 -32.68
N VAL A 260 -14.47 5.11 -31.89
CA VAL A 260 -13.13 5.06 -31.29
C VAL A 260 -12.24 4.16 -32.13
N GLN A 261 -11.27 4.77 -32.80
CA GLN A 261 -10.21 4.03 -33.48
C GLN A 261 -8.97 3.94 -32.60
N LEU A 262 -8.69 2.73 -32.10
CA LEU A 262 -7.45 2.44 -31.39
C LEU A 262 -6.32 2.26 -32.40
N LYS A 263 -5.23 3.02 -32.22
CA LYS A 263 -4.01 2.83 -33.00
C LYS A 263 -3.10 1.87 -32.26
N GLN A 264 -2.66 0.82 -32.94
CA GLN A 264 -1.74 -0.18 -32.36
C GLN A 264 -0.53 0.47 -31.68
N SER A 265 0.11 1.43 -32.34
CA SER A 265 1.27 2.13 -31.80
C SER A 265 1.01 2.84 -30.46
N ILE A 266 -0.22 3.31 -30.22
CA ILE A 266 -0.60 3.94 -28.94
C ILE A 266 -0.78 2.86 -27.87
N LEU A 267 -1.38 1.72 -28.23
CA LEU A 267 -1.52 0.59 -27.31
C LEU A 267 -0.15 0.08 -26.90
N ASP A 268 0.78 -0.11 -27.83
CA ASP A 268 2.15 -0.56 -27.58
C ASP A 268 2.92 0.41 -26.67
N GLU A 269 2.96 1.71 -27.03
CA GLU A 269 3.65 2.72 -26.24
C GLU A 269 3.07 2.84 -24.81
N THR A 270 1.76 2.64 -24.68
CA THR A 270 1.10 2.67 -23.38
C THR A 270 1.41 1.39 -22.60
N TYR A 271 1.39 0.23 -23.25
CA TYR A 271 1.65 -1.06 -22.64
C TYR A 271 3.10 -1.22 -22.16
N ASP A 272 4.07 -0.60 -22.83
CA ASP A 272 5.47 -0.55 -22.38
C ASP A 272 5.62 -0.03 -20.94
N ARG A 273 4.67 0.81 -20.50
CA ARG A 273 4.63 1.36 -19.15
C ARG A 273 4.14 0.36 -18.10
N ARG A 274 3.63 -0.82 -18.48
CA ARG A 274 3.18 -1.88 -17.54
C ARG A 274 4.31 -2.34 -16.62
N SER A 275 5.54 -2.38 -17.11
CA SER A 275 6.73 -2.74 -16.33
C SER A 275 6.94 -1.88 -15.07
N GLN A 276 6.29 -0.72 -14.97
CA GLN A 276 6.32 0.10 -13.76
C GLN A 276 5.55 -0.52 -12.58
N ALA A 277 4.62 -1.45 -12.82
CA ALA A 277 3.94 -2.19 -11.76
C ALA A 277 4.95 -2.99 -10.91
N GLU A 278 5.89 -3.69 -11.55
CA GLU A 278 6.97 -4.42 -10.88
C GLU A 278 7.86 -3.49 -10.05
N ARG A 279 8.17 -2.29 -10.57
CA ARG A 279 8.93 -1.29 -9.82
C ARG A 279 8.17 -0.80 -8.59
N THR A 280 6.84 -0.71 -8.69
CA THR A 280 5.98 -0.33 -7.56
C THR A 280 5.94 -1.42 -6.50
N ILE A 281 5.79 -2.67 -6.93
CA ILE A 281 5.87 -3.84 -6.05
C ILE A 281 7.24 -3.89 -5.36
N GLY A 282 8.32 -3.65 -6.10
CA GLY A 282 9.68 -3.54 -5.54
C GLY A 282 9.79 -2.44 -4.47
N ALA A 283 9.24 -1.26 -4.72
CA ALA A 283 9.22 -0.19 -3.71
C ALA A 283 8.34 -0.52 -2.49
N CYS A 284 7.26 -1.28 -2.67
CA CYS A 284 6.47 -1.81 -1.55
C CYS A 284 7.27 -2.88 -0.78
N ALA A 285 8.09 -3.68 -1.46
CA ALA A 285 8.96 -4.68 -0.84
C ALA A 285 10.07 -4.03 0.01
N ASP A 286 10.64 -2.92 -0.45
CA ASP A 286 11.54 -2.08 0.36
C ASP A 286 10.86 -1.53 1.62
N CYS A 287 9.53 -1.38 1.60
CA CYS A 287 8.69 -0.99 2.74
C CYS A 287 8.17 -2.20 3.56
N GLY A 288 8.63 -3.41 3.26
CA GLY A 288 8.32 -4.64 4.00
C GLY A 288 7.30 -5.58 3.35
N LEU A 289 6.78 -5.28 2.16
CA LEU A 289 5.91 -6.21 1.44
C LEU A 289 6.67 -7.51 1.14
N GLY A 290 6.05 -8.65 1.38
CA GLY A 290 6.69 -9.96 1.24
C GLY A 290 7.55 -10.41 2.43
N THR A 291 7.83 -9.52 3.40
CA THR A 291 8.54 -9.88 4.64
C THR A 291 7.55 -10.25 5.74
N LEU A 292 6.90 -11.41 5.62
CA LEU A 292 5.93 -11.87 6.63
C LEU A 292 6.63 -12.46 7.85
N ARG A 293 6.37 -11.88 9.02
CA ARG A 293 6.73 -12.42 10.35
C ARG A 293 5.51 -12.82 11.18
N ALA A 294 4.35 -12.96 10.53
CA ALA A 294 3.07 -13.27 11.15
C ALA A 294 2.72 -14.76 11.11
N ARG A 295 2.00 -15.22 12.15
CA ARG A 295 1.27 -16.48 12.13
C ARG A 295 -0.21 -16.20 11.85
N GLY A 296 -0.80 -16.99 10.96
CA GLY A 296 -2.20 -16.87 10.56
C GLY A 296 -2.43 -15.82 9.49
N ARG A 297 -3.54 -15.99 8.76
CA ARG A 297 -3.90 -15.20 7.57
C ARG A 297 -4.17 -13.74 7.91
N VAL A 298 -4.91 -13.46 8.99
CA VAL A 298 -5.30 -12.09 9.38
C VAL A 298 -4.08 -11.22 9.69
N HIS A 299 -3.13 -11.75 10.45
CA HIS A 299 -1.90 -11.01 10.78
C HIS A 299 -1.01 -10.85 9.54
N ALA A 300 -0.92 -11.87 8.68
CA ALA A 300 -0.18 -11.76 7.42
C ALA A 300 -0.76 -10.65 6.52
N ARG A 301 -2.09 -10.62 6.36
CA ARG A 301 -2.80 -9.54 5.67
C ARG A 301 -2.45 -8.18 6.27
N THR A 302 -2.55 -8.04 7.59
CA THR A 302 -2.27 -6.77 8.28
C THR A 302 -0.84 -6.29 8.03
N GLN A 303 0.14 -7.20 8.03
CA GLN A 303 1.52 -6.84 7.73
C GLN A 303 1.72 -6.40 6.27
N CYS A 304 1.03 -7.03 5.31
CA CYS A 304 1.05 -6.60 3.91
C CYS A 304 0.53 -5.17 3.76
N TYR A 305 -0.65 -4.88 4.32
CA TYR A 305 -1.21 -3.53 4.21
C TYR A 305 -0.39 -2.49 4.97
N LEU A 306 0.26 -2.83 6.09
CA LEU A 306 1.21 -1.92 6.75
C LEU A 306 2.36 -1.50 5.82
N ALA A 307 2.89 -2.43 5.01
CA ALA A 307 3.92 -2.11 4.03
C ALA A 307 3.39 -1.19 2.91
N LEU A 308 2.15 -1.41 2.45
CA LEU A 308 1.50 -0.54 1.47
C LEU A 308 1.22 0.87 2.03
N CYS A 309 0.77 0.95 3.29
CA CYS A 309 0.60 2.20 4.02
C CYS A 309 1.92 2.96 4.17
N LEU A 310 3.00 2.28 4.56
CA LEU A 310 4.33 2.89 4.64
C LEU A 310 4.78 3.43 3.28
N ARG A 311 4.55 2.68 2.20
CA ARG A 311 4.89 3.13 0.85
C ARG A 311 4.20 4.46 0.51
N LEU A 312 2.90 4.60 0.83
CA LEU A 312 2.15 5.84 0.65
C LEU A 312 2.71 6.98 1.51
N VAL A 313 2.98 6.71 2.77
CA VAL A 313 3.55 7.67 3.73
C VAL A 313 4.88 8.24 3.22
N VAL A 314 5.79 7.38 2.75
CA VAL A 314 7.06 7.79 2.15
C VAL A 314 6.85 8.59 0.86
N ALA A 315 5.91 8.17 0.00
CA ALA A 315 5.62 8.88 -1.25
C ALA A 315 5.11 10.30 -0.99
N ILE A 316 4.16 10.45 -0.07
CA ILE A 316 3.58 11.73 0.32
C ILE A 316 4.66 12.61 0.96
N THR A 317 5.45 12.06 1.88
CA THR A 317 6.52 12.81 2.54
C THR A 317 7.53 13.36 1.53
N ASN A 318 8.01 12.52 0.61
CA ASN A 318 8.94 12.96 -0.43
C ASN A 318 8.31 14.03 -1.34
N TYR A 319 7.06 13.87 -1.73
CA TYR A 319 6.35 14.87 -2.53
C TYR A 319 6.29 16.24 -1.85
N GLU A 320 5.89 16.27 -0.58
CA GLU A 320 5.72 17.50 0.20
C GLU A 320 7.06 18.21 0.45
N ARG A 321 8.16 17.45 0.46
CA ARG A 321 9.54 17.98 0.56
C ARG A 321 10.12 18.42 -0.79
N GLY A 322 9.40 18.21 -1.89
CA GLY A 322 9.88 18.49 -3.25
C GLY A 322 10.84 17.43 -3.81
N ASP A 323 10.96 16.29 -3.14
CA ASP A 323 11.74 15.13 -3.57
C ASP A 323 10.95 14.22 -4.52
N ASN A 324 11.63 13.22 -5.11
CA ASN A 324 10.99 12.23 -5.98
C ASN A 324 10.05 11.31 -5.16
N PRO A 325 8.72 11.32 -5.40
CA PRO A 325 7.79 10.48 -4.65
C PRO A 325 8.02 8.99 -4.85
N GLY A 326 8.67 8.58 -5.95
CA GLY A 326 9.05 7.20 -6.25
C GLY A 326 10.29 6.69 -5.51
N SER A 327 10.95 7.54 -4.71
CA SER A 327 12.00 7.13 -3.76
C SER A 327 11.39 6.39 -2.57
N THR A 328 12.10 5.38 -2.08
CA THR A 328 11.75 4.62 -0.86
C THR A 328 12.49 5.12 0.37
N VAL A 329 13.35 6.13 0.22
CA VAL A 329 14.10 6.77 1.29
C VAL A 329 13.70 8.24 1.37
N ILE A 330 13.59 8.75 2.60
CA ILE A 330 13.38 10.17 2.89
C ILE A 330 14.75 10.83 3.11
N THR A 331 14.95 11.97 2.46
CA THR A 331 16.12 12.80 2.71
C THR A 331 15.84 13.67 3.94
N VAL A 332 16.75 13.64 4.92
CA VAL A 332 16.67 14.40 6.18
C VAL A 332 17.78 15.42 6.25
#